data_AF-A0A9Q1BCS6-F1
#
_entry.id   AF-A0A9Q1BCS6-F1
#
_cell.length_a   1.000
_cell.length_b   1.000
_cell.length_c   1.000
_cell.angle_alpha   90.00
_cell.angle_beta   90.00
_cell.angle_gamma   90.00
#
_symmetry.space_group_name_H-M   'P 1'
#
loop_
_entity.id
_entity.type
_entity.pdbx_description
1 polymer ?
#
loop_
_entity_poly.entity_id
_entity_poly.type
_entity_poly.pdbx_seq_one_letter_code
_entity_poly.pdbx_strand_id
1 'polypeptide(L)'
;MKAFLLVLATGLLCWTQTADGRSGRRRRGVLNLGSVVSCYTGKSVWDVFINYNGYGCYCGFGGKGTPLDEIDTCCSEHDQCYEAAIDCGECPGTMAYTVSPRYNSRNCGTAKTSVTCKQAKTYSDKRTGRCAEKICECDVTFAECLLDKQVDPRYRNHDRSTC
;
A
#
# COMPACT_ATOMS: atom_id res chain seq x y z
N MET A 1 23.97 45.06 -3.85
CA MET A 1 23.39 44.37 -5.02
C MET A 1 23.62 42.87 -4.81
N LYS A 2 22.61 42.14 -4.32
CA LYS A 2 22.71 40.71 -4.02
C LYS A 2 22.09 39.93 -5.18
N ALA A 3 22.91 39.15 -5.88
CA ALA A 3 22.44 38.17 -6.84
C ALA A 3 21.99 36.92 -6.07
N PHE A 4 20.70 36.60 -6.13
CA PHE A 4 20.18 35.31 -5.68
C PHE A 4 20.17 34.38 -6.89
N LEU A 5 21.01 33.33 -6.83
CA LEU A 5 20.94 32.20 -7.73
C LEU A 5 19.62 31.46 -7.49
N LEU A 6 18.75 31.45 -8.49
CA LEU A 6 17.51 30.68 -8.50
C LEU A 6 17.85 29.20 -8.70
N VAL A 7 17.74 28.40 -7.64
CA VAL A 7 17.66 26.94 -7.78
C VAL A 7 16.24 26.59 -8.19
N LEU A 8 16.05 26.21 -9.45
CA LEU A 8 14.82 25.59 -9.95
C LEU A 8 14.75 24.16 -9.42
N ALA A 9 14.23 23.97 -8.21
CA ALA A 9 13.77 22.68 -7.75
C ALA A 9 12.40 22.41 -8.40
N THR A 10 12.42 21.82 -9.58
CA THR A 10 11.22 21.29 -10.24
C THR A 10 10.62 20.18 -9.38
N GLY A 11 9.51 20.51 -8.72
CA GLY A 11 8.41 19.61 -8.39
C GLY A 11 8.76 18.19 -7.96
N LEU A 12 9.14 18.02 -6.69
CA LEU A 12 8.91 16.83 -5.88
C LEU A 12 9.12 17.28 -4.43
N LEU A 13 8.42 16.65 -3.48
CA LEU A 13 8.37 16.92 -2.03
C LEU A 13 7.00 17.43 -1.57
N CYS A 14 5.99 16.60 -1.77
CA CYS A 14 4.93 16.49 -0.77
C CYS A 14 5.54 15.83 0.47
N TRP A 15 6.21 16.61 1.32
CA TRP A 15 6.66 16.17 2.64
C TRP A 15 6.22 17.18 3.69
N THR A 16 5.64 16.63 4.75
CA THR A 16 5.32 17.21 6.07
C THR A 16 3.97 17.93 6.22
N GLN A 17 2.93 17.18 6.62
CA GLN A 17 1.99 17.66 7.65
C GLN A 17 1.23 16.49 8.31
N THR A 18 1.50 16.29 9.60
CA THR A 18 0.80 15.32 10.45
C THR A 18 -0.65 15.73 10.68
N ALA A 19 -1.60 14.80 10.52
CA ALA A 19 -2.94 14.94 11.09
C ALA A 19 -3.46 13.60 11.65
N ASP A 20 -3.68 13.60 12.97
CA ASP A 20 -4.34 12.56 13.75
C ASP A 20 -5.86 12.56 13.51
N GLY A 21 -6.48 11.38 13.41
CA GLY A 21 -7.91 11.26 13.15
C GLY A 21 -8.42 9.84 13.01
N ARG A 22 -8.73 9.19 14.14
CA ARG A 22 -9.41 7.88 14.21
C ARG A 22 -10.85 7.94 13.70
N SER A 23 -11.25 7.03 12.81
CA SER A 23 -12.66 6.60 12.69
C SER A 23 -12.82 5.21 12.05
N GLY A 24 -13.87 4.50 12.46
CA GLY A 24 -14.09 3.05 12.36
C GLY A 24 -14.04 2.38 10.97
N ARG A 25 -13.43 1.18 10.99
CA ARG A 25 -12.98 0.34 9.87
C ARG A 25 -14.13 -0.50 9.27
N ARG A 26 -14.49 -0.30 7.99
CA ARG A 26 -15.35 -1.24 7.22
C ARG A 26 -14.51 -2.14 6.31
N ARG A 27 -14.75 -3.45 6.43
CA ARG A 27 -13.96 -4.61 5.99
C ARG A 27 -13.67 -4.78 4.47
N ARG A 28 -13.92 -3.79 3.61
CA ARG A 28 -13.88 -3.96 2.13
C ARG A 28 -12.51 -3.72 1.48
N GLY A 29 -11.61 -2.96 2.09
CA GLY A 29 -10.27 -2.71 1.53
C GLY A 29 -9.33 -3.92 1.58
N VAL A 30 -9.33 -4.68 2.68
CA VAL A 30 -8.38 -5.79 2.91
C VAL A 30 -8.58 -6.96 1.94
N LEU A 31 -9.83 -7.25 1.56
CA LEU A 31 -10.13 -8.34 0.61
C LEU A 31 -9.67 -7.99 -0.82
N ASN A 32 -9.70 -6.72 -1.19
CA ASN A 32 -9.20 -6.24 -2.49
C ASN A 32 -7.69 -6.42 -2.59
N LEU A 33 -6.93 -5.97 -1.58
CA LEU A 33 -5.49 -6.16 -1.50
C LEU A 33 -5.10 -7.64 -1.58
N GLY A 34 -5.77 -8.49 -0.81
CA GLY A 34 -5.51 -9.94 -0.81
C GLY A 34 -5.67 -10.58 -2.19
N SER A 35 -6.59 -10.09 -3.02
CA SER A 35 -6.77 -10.59 -4.40
C SER A 35 -5.62 -10.22 -5.33
N VAL A 36 -5.02 -9.03 -5.17
CA VAL A 36 -3.88 -8.57 -5.96
C VAL A 36 -2.63 -9.37 -5.58
N VAL A 37 -2.37 -9.51 -4.27
CA VAL A 37 -1.25 -10.33 -3.77
C VAL A 37 -1.40 -11.79 -4.18
N SER A 38 -2.60 -12.34 -4.10
CA SER A 38 -2.90 -13.70 -4.58
C SER A 38 -2.61 -13.85 -6.08
N CYS A 39 -2.96 -12.83 -6.89
CA CYS A 39 -2.68 -12.85 -8.32
C CYS A 39 -1.18 -12.89 -8.63
N TYR A 40 -0.37 -12.10 -7.94
CA TYR A 40 1.09 -12.07 -8.13
C TYR A 40 1.80 -13.30 -7.58
N THR A 41 1.51 -13.66 -6.33
CA THR A 41 2.24 -14.74 -5.62
C THR A 41 1.75 -16.14 -5.98
N GLY A 42 0.60 -16.27 -6.64
CA GLY A 42 -0.06 -17.56 -6.91
C GLY A 42 -0.60 -18.27 -5.65
N LYS A 43 -0.48 -17.65 -4.47
CA LYS A 43 -1.00 -18.17 -3.20
C LYS A 43 -2.51 -17.96 -3.12
N SER A 44 -3.22 -18.78 -2.36
CA SER A 44 -4.64 -18.52 -2.09
C SER A 44 -4.80 -17.24 -1.25
N VAL A 45 -5.94 -16.55 -1.38
CA VAL A 45 -6.22 -15.34 -0.56
C VAL A 45 -6.17 -15.66 0.94
N TRP A 46 -6.55 -16.88 1.33
CA TRP A 46 -6.44 -17.34 2.72
C TRP A 46 -4.98 -17.48 3.17
N ASP A 47 -4.12 -18.05 2.32
CA ASP A 47 -2.68 -18.16 2.61
C ASP A 47 -2.05 -16.77 2.74
N VAL A 48 -2.41 -15.84 1.85
CA VAL A 48 -1.96 -14.44 1.92
C VAL A 48 -2.36 -13.84 3.27
N PHE A 49 -3.62 -14.00 3.68
CA PHE A 49 -4.08 -13.45 4.94
C PHE A 49 -3.30 -13.99 6.14
N ILE A 50 -3.07 -15.30 6.22
CA ILE A 50 -2.43 -15.91 7.40
C ILE A 50 -0.92 -15.68 7.45
N ASN A 51 -0.26 -15.59 6.31
CA ASN A 51 1.19 -15.46 6.29
C ASN A 51 1.66 -14.02 6.41
N TYR A 52 0.89 -13.05 5.94
CA TYR A 52 1.31 -11.64 5.92
C TYR A 52 0.61 -10.77 6.97
N ASN A 53 -0.63 -11.07 7.37
CA ASN A 53 -1.29 -10.23 8.39
C ASN A 53 -0.71 -10.52 9.78
N GLY A 54 -0.16 -9.49 10.43
CA GLY A 54 0.56 -9.62 11.70
C GLY A 54 2.01 -10.11 11.53
N TYR A 55 2.57 -10.01 10.32
CA TYR A 55 3.96 -10.35 10.06
C TYR A 55 4.89 -9.17 10.38
N GLY A 56 5.98 -9.44 11.10
CA GLY A 56 7.00 -8.45 11.43
C GLY A 56 6.47 -7.21 12.16
N CYS A 57 7.11 -6.08 11.93
CA CYS A 57 6.82 -4.80 12.55
C CYS A 57 5.77 -3.98 11.80
N TYR A 58 5.57 -4.21 10.51
CA TYR A 58 4.76 -3.38 9.61
C TYR A 58 3.59 -4.11 8.96
N CYS A 59 3.65 -5.41 8.68
CA CYS A 59 2.56 -6.08 7.95
C CYS A 59 1.30 -6.22 8.81
N GLY A 60 0.38 -5.27 8.67
CA GLY A 60 -0.82 -5.17 9.49
C GLY A 60 -1.39 -3.75 9.45
N PHE A 61 -1.92 -3.27 10.58
CA PHE A 61 -2.31 -1.86 10.68
C PHE A 61 -1.23 -1.06 11.42
N GLY A 62 -0.76 0.02 10.79
CA GLY A 62 0.33 0.86 11.27
C GLY A 62 1.67 0.12 11.23
N GLY A 63 2.71 0.74 11.79
CA GLY A 63 4.07 0.22 11.77
C GLY A 63 4.99 1.10 12.62
N LYS A 64 6.07 0.52 13.14
CA LYS A 64 7.14 1.29 13.80
C LYS A 64 8.44 0.48 13.84
N GLY A 65 9.53 1.17 14.15
CA GLY A 65 10.83 0.53 14.34
C GLY A 65 11.56 0.27 13.02
N THR A 66 12.32 -0.81 12.97
CA THR A 66 13.07 -1.21 11.77
C THR A 66 12.45 -2.49 11.20
N PRO A 67 12.19 -2.57 9.89
CA PRO A 67 11.70 -3.81 9.27
C PRO A 67 12.63 -4.99 9.56
N LEU A 68 12.06 -6.14 9.90
CA LEU A 68 12.81 -7.32 10.33
C LEU A 68 13.40 -8.15 9.17
N ASP A 69 12.77 -8.05 8.00
CA ASP A 69 13.21 -8.68 6.76
C ASP A 69 12.63 -7.99 5.52
N GLU A 70 12.81 -8.60 4.36
CA GLU A 70 12.34 -8.05 3.09
C GLU A 70 10.82 -8.02 2.94
N ILE A 71 10.08 -8.94 3.55
CA ILE A 71 8.60 -8.92 3.52
C ILE A 71 8.11 -7.76 4.37
N ASP A 72 8.68 -7.60 5.57
CA ASP A 72 8.35 -6.52 6.47
C ASP A 72 8.74 -5.15 5.88
N THR A 73 9.80 -5.11 5.06
CA THR A 73 10.19 -3.93 4.29
C THR A 73 9.11 -3.56 3.26
N CYS A 74 8.59 -4.53 2.49
CA CYS A 74 7.48 -4.28 1.56
C CYS A 74 6.25 -3.71 2.27
N CYS A 75 5.95 -4.21 3.47
CA CYS A 75 4.84 -3.70 4.27
C CYS A 75 5.08 -2.27 4.76
N SER A 76 6.31 -1.96 5.17
CA SER A 76 6.69 -0.59 5.53
C SER A 76 6.55 0.39 4.37
N GLU A 77 6.96 -0.01 3.17
CA GLU A 77 6.80 0.79 1.96
C GLU A 77 5.33 0.95 1.55
N HIS A 78 4.51 -0.09 1.75
CA HIS A 78 3.06 -0.03 1.49
C HIS A 78 2.36 0.95 2.42
N ASP A 79 2.69 0.92 3.72
CA ASP A 79 2.20 1.90 4.70
C ASP A 79 2.58 3.33 4.30
N GLN A 80 3.85 3.56 3.93
CA GLN A 80 4.32 4.86 3.45
C GLN A 80 3.60 5.33 2.19
N CYS A 81 3.26 4.41 1.26
CA CYS A 81 2.50 4.75 0.07
C CYS A 81 1.07 5.23 0.41
N TYR A 82 0.42 4.56 1.37
CA TYR A 82 -0.90 4.97 1.86
C TYR A 82 -0.86 6.31 2.59
N GLU A 83 0.16 6.53 3.43
CA GLU A 83 0.38 7.80 4.11
C GLU A 83 0.63 8.93 3.12
N ALA A 84 1.49 8.72 2.12
CA ALA A 84 1.72 9.69 1.05
C ALA A 84 0.43 10.01 0.28
N ALA A 85 -0.40 8.99 -0.01
CA ALA A 85 -1.70 9.22 -0.64
C ALA A 85 -2.59 10.16 0.18
N ILE A 86 -2.51 10.07 1.51
CA ILE A 86 -3.25 10.95 2.42
C ILE A 86 -2.63 12.36 2.45
N ASP A 87 -1.34 12.44 2.73
CA ASP A 87 -0.62 13.68 2.96
C ASP A 87 -0.56 14.56 1.70
N CYS A 88 -0.54 13.93 0.51
CA CYS A 88 -0.54 14.64 -0.76
C CYS A 88 -1.93 15.01 -1.27
N GLY A 89 -2.99 14.72 -0.49
CA GLY A 89 -4.36 15.07 -0.81
C GLY A 89 -4.98 14.24 -1.95
N GLU A 90 -4.33 13.14 -2.34
CA GLU A 90 -4.84 12.19 -3.34
C GLU A 90 -6.00 11.38 -2.75
N CYS A 91 -5.88 11.01 -1.47
CA CYS A 91 -6.83 10.26 -0.67
C CYS A 91 -7.19 11.00 0.63
N PRO A 92 -8.43 11.44 0.82
CA PRO A 92 -8.81 12.12 2.05
C PRO A 92 -8.89 11.18 3.26
N GLY A 93 -7.95 11.31 4.20
CA GLY A 93 -7.98 10.62 5.50
C GLY A 93 -8.30 9.13 5.38
N THR A 94 -9.31 8.66 6.11
CA THR A 94 -9.69 7.24 6.15
C THR A 94 -10.25 6.69 4.82
N MET A 95 -10.45 7.53 3.80
CA MET A 95 -10.81 7.09 2.46
C MET A 95 -9.75 6.15 1.88
N ALA A 96 -8.46 6.36 2.19
CA ALA A 96 -7.37 5.47 1.76
C ALA A 96 -7.62 4.00 2.12
N TYR A 97 -8.26 3.75 3.27
CA TYR A 97 -8.53 2.39 3.78
C TYR A 97 -9.93 1.86 3.47
N THR A 98 -10.82 2.69 2.91
CA THR A 98 -12.24 2.35 2.68
C THR A 98 -12.69 2.48 1.24
N VAL A 99 -11.91 3.18 0.41
CA VAL A 99 -12.11 3.21 -1.04
C VAL A 99 -12.05 1.78 -1.58
N SER A 100 -12.78 1.54 -2.66
CA SER A 100 -12.77 0.24 -3.35
C SER A 100 -12.10 0.42 -4.70
N PRO A 101 -10.78 0.19 -4.78
CA PRO A 101 -10.07 0.22 -6.05
C PRO A 101 -10.56 -0.87 -6.99
N ARG A 102 -10.41 -0.62 -8.29
CA ARG A 102 -10.76 -1.55 -9.36
C ARG A 102 -9.50 -1.89 -10.14
N TYR A 103 -9.22 -3.19 -10.22
CA TYR A 103 -8.04 -3.75 -10.85
C TYR A 103 -8.41 -4.45 -12.16
N ASN A 104 -7.49 -4.51 -13.11
CA ASN A 104 -7.55 -5.44 -14.23
C ASN A 104 -6.38 -6.41 -14.11
N SER A 105 -6.67 -7.64 -13.69
CA SER A 105 -5.68 -8.68 -13.48
C SER A 105 -5.62 -9.63 -14.68
N ARG A 106 -4.41 -10.04 -15.08
CA ARG A 106 -4.16 -10.95 -16.20
C ARG A 106 -3.05 -11.94 -15.84
N ASN A 107 -3.17 -13.16 -16.34
CA ASN A 107 -2.17 -14.23 -16.23
C ASN A 107 -1.71 -14.51 -14.79
N CYS A 108 -2.59 -14.35 -13.81
CA CYS A 108 -2.28 -14.54 -12.39
C CYS A 108 -1.59 -15.88 -12.11
N GLY A 109 -0.63 -15.89 -11.19
CA GLY A 109 0.13 -17.07 -10.79
C GLY A 109 1.16 -17.52 -11.83
N THR A 110 1.51 -16.68 -12.79
CA THR A 110 2.52 -16.99 -13.82
C THR A 110 3.60 -15.90 -13.90
N ALA A 111 4.71 -16.21 -14.56
CA ALA A 111 5.76 -15.23 -14.86
C ALA A 111 5.30 -14.05 -15.74
N LYS A 112 4.08 -14.11 -16.32
CA LYS A 112 3.47 -13.03 -17.12
C LYS A 112 2.35 -12.31 -16.37
N THR A 113 2.27 -12.47 -15.05
CA THR A 113 1.26 -11.81 -14.22
C THR A 113 1.34 -10.29 -14.42
N SER A 114 0.19 -9.66 -14.60
CA SER A 114 0.08 -8.21 -14.70
C SER A 114 -1.23 -7.76 -14.09
N VAL A 115 -1.15 -6.82 -13.16
CA VAL A 115 -2.32 -6.13 -12.60
C VAL A 115 -2.19 -4.65 -12.93
N THR A 116 -3.27 -4.06 -13.44
CA THR A 116 -3.31 -2.64 -13.80
C THR A 116 -4.49 -1.94 -13.14
N CYS A 117 -4.33 -0.65 -12.86
CA CYS A 117 -5.34 0.16 -12.19
C CYS A 117 -6.35 0.73 -13.18
N LYS A 118 -7.64 0.73 -12.82
CA LYS A 118 -8.65 1.50 -13.55
C LYS A 118 -8.42 3.00 -13.30
N GLN A 119 -8.39 3.76 -14.39
CA GLN A 119 -8.19 5.21 -14.35
C GLN A 119 -9.28 5.93 -13.53
N ALA A 120 -8.92 6.99 -12.80
CA ALA A 120 -9.83 7.77 -11.96
C ALA A 120 -11.08 8.26 -12.69
N LYS A 121 -10.97 8.58 -13.98
CA LYS A 121 -12.09 9.03 -14.82
C LYS A 121 -13.21 8.00 -15.01
N THR A 122 -12.95 6.73 -14.69
CA THR A 122 -13.93 5.63 -14.80
C THR A 122 -14.82 5.50 -13.55
N TYR A 123 -14.58 6.32 -12.53
CA TYR A 123 -15.39 6.40 -11.32
C TYR A 123 -16.35 7.58 -11.42
N SER A 124 -17.55 7.44 -10.84
CA SER A 124 -18.58 8.47 -10.88
C SER A 124 -18.19 9.74 -10.11
N ASP A 125 -17.45 9.59 -9.02
CA ASP A 125 -16.92 10.71 -8.24
C ASP A 125 -15.42 10.86 -8.49
N LYS A 126 -14.99 12.08 -8.86
CA LYS A 126 -13.61 12.39 -9.21
C LYS A 126 -12.65 12.21 -8.03
N ARG A 127 -13.09 12.57 -6.82
CA ARG A 127 -12.26 12.47 -5.61
C ARG A 127 -12.02 11.01 -5.23
N THR A 128 -13.09 10.22 -5.24
CA THR A 128 -13.05 8.76 -5.05
C THR A 128 -12.21 8.10 -6.12
N GLY A 129 -12.35 8.50 -7.39
CA GLY A 129 -11.59 7.94 -8.50
C GLY A 129 -10.09 8.13 -8.36
N ARG A 130 -9.63 9.35 -8.01
CA ARG A 130 -8.20 9.61 -7.77
C ARG A 130 -7.66 8.79 -6.61
N CYS A 131 -8.40 8.74 -5.50
CA CYS A 131 -7.99 7.94 -4.36
C CYS A 131 -7.94 6.44 -4.70
N ALA A 132 -8.96 5.93 -5.40
CA ALA A 132 -9.03 4.53 -5.82
C ALA A 132 -7.88 4.15 -6.75
N GLU A 133 -7.53 5.02 -7.71
CA GLU A 133 -6.39 4.81 -8.60
C GLU A 133 -5.07 4.77 -7.81
N LYS A 134 -4.85 5.74 -6.91
CA LYS A 134 -3.63 5.80 -6.09
C LYS A 134 -3.46 4.60 -5.16
N ILE A 135 -4.52 4.19 -4.48
CA ILE A 135 -4.49 3.02 -3.59
C ILE A 135 -4.26 1.74 -4.40
N CYS A 136 -4.83 1.63 -5.60
CA CYS A 136 -4.51 0.52 -6.49
C CYS A 136 -3.02 0.45 -6.84
N GLU A 137 -2.38 1.59 -7.14
CA GLU A 137 -0.95 1.64 -7.43
C GLU A 137 -0.11 1.16 -6.24
N CYS A 138 -0.45 1.60 -5.02
CA CYS A 138 0.18 1.12 -3.80
C CYS A 138 0.03 -0.41 -3.64
N ASP A 139 -1.18 -0.94 -3.85
CA ASP A 139 -1.48 -2.37 -3.72
C ASP A 139 -0.74 -3.23 -4.75
N VAL A 140 -0.65 -2.76 -6.00
CA VAL A 140 0.08 -3.44 -7.07
C VAL A 140 1.57 -3.47 -6.75
N THR A 141 2.14 -2.33 -6.36
CA THR A 141 3.57 -2.22 -6.00
C THR A 141 3.90 -3.13 -4.83
N PHE A 142 3.05 -3.17 -3.80
CA PHE A 142 3.20 -4.07 -2.66
C PHE A 142 3.16 -5.54 -3.08
N ALA A 143 2.18 -5.94 -3.90
CA ALA A 143 2.06 -7.31 -4.37
C ALA A 143 3.25 -7.75 -5.24
N GLU A 144 3.80 -6.84 -6.04
CA GLU A 144 5.05 -7.05 -6.80
C GLU A 144 6.25 -7.19 -5.88
N CYS A 145 6.35 -6.35 -4.84
CA CYS A 145 7.43 -6.44 -3.85
C CYS A 145 7.45 -7.82 -3.16
N LEU A 146 6.28 -8.38 -2.85
CA LEU A 146 6.16 -9.71 -2.23
C LEU A 146 6.51 -10.89 -3.15
N LEU A 147 6.74 -10.66 -4.45
CA LEU A 147 7.08 -11.73 -5.39
C LEU A 147 8.35 -12.46 -4.95
N ASP A 148 8.28 -13.79 -4.96
CA ASP A 148 9.38 -14.72 -4.62
C ASP A 148 10.00 -14.54 -3.22
N LYS A 149 9.42 -13.68 -2.36
CA LYS A 149 9.86 -13.52 -0.99
C LYS A 149 9.43 -14.72 -0.14
N GLN A 150 10.37 -15.21 0.67
CA GLN A 150 10.15 -16.35 1.54
C GLN A 150 9.69 -15.90 2.91
N VAL A 151 8.56 -16.45 3.36
CA VAL A 151 7.98 -16.15 4.68
C VAL A 151 8.82 -16.84 5.75
N ASP A 152 9.44 -16.05 6.64
CA ASP A 152 10.09 -16.57 7.85
C ASP A 152 9.03 -16.83 8.94
N PRO A 153 8.82 -18.08 9.37
CA PRO A 153 7.83 -18.39 10.39
C PRO A 153 8.04 -17.66 11.72
N ARG A 154 9.28 -17.23 12.03
CA ARG A 154 9.63 -16.51 13.27
C ARG A 154 8.97 -15.14 13.37
N TYR A 155 8.65 -14.53 12.24
CA TYR A 155 8.05 -13.20 12.19
C TYR A 155 6.53 -13.23 11.97
N ARG A 156 5.91 -14.40 11.87
CA ARG A 156 4.44 -14.50 11.86
C ARG A 156 3.87 -14.21 13.25
N ASN A 157 2.84 -13.38 13.32
CA ASN A 157 2.25 -12.92 14.59
C ASN A 157 3.32 -12.35 15.55
N HIS A 158 4.28 -11.61 14.99
CA HIS A 158 5.41 -11.07 15.74
C HIS A 158 4.95 -10.11 16.85
N ASP A 159 5.64 -10.13 18.00
CA ASP A 159 5.37 -9.18 19.08
C ASP A 159 5.89 -7.79 18.72
N ARG A 160 4.97 -6.95 18.22
CA ARG A 160 5.26 -5.59 17.75
C ARG A 160 5.67 -4.62 18.87
N SER A 161 5.64 -5.03 20.13
CA SER A 161 6.24 -4.24 21.22
C SER A 161 7.77 -4.27 21.20
N THR A 162 8.35 -5.26 20.52
CA THR A 162 9.80 -5.43 20.36
C THR A 162 10.37 -4.75 19.11
N CYS A 163 9.47 -4.14 18.33
CA CYS A 163 9.77 -3.08 17.37
C CYS A 163 9.84 -1.72 18.11
#